data_AF-A0A4P8RG33-F1
#
_entry.id   AF-A0A4P8RG33-F1
#
_cell.length_a   1.000
_cell.length_b   1.000
_cell.length_c   1.000
_cell.angle_alpha   90.00
_cell.angle_beta   90.00
_cell.angle_gamma   90.00
#
_symmetry.space_group_name_H-M   'P 1'
#
loop_
_entity.id
_entity.type
_entity.pdbx_description
1 polymer ?
#
loop_
_entity_poly.entity_id
_entity_poly.type
_entity_poly.pdbx_seq_one_letter_code
_entity_poly.pdbx_strand_id
1 'polypeptide(L)' 'MGKTGVSKFANMELKHVLHMAALNSVRYNQEMKLYFNRKVGEGKSKMSVLNAVRNKLLHQIVAVIKRGTPYEIKLNKN' A
#
# COMPACT_ATOMS: atom_id res chain seq x y z
N MET A 1 18.29 20.08 -19.28
CA MET A 1 17.17 19.17 -18.93
C MET A 1 16.82 19.37 -17.46
N GLY A 2 15.59 19.78 -17.15
CA GLY A 2 15.16 19.97 -15.75
C GLY A 2 14.97 18.62 -15.05
N LYS A 3 15.42 18.52 -13.79
CA LYS A 3 15.19 17.32 -12.97
C LYS A 3 13.68 17.12 -12.82
N THR A 4 13.14 16.00 -13.28
CA THR A 4 11.76 15.58 -13.01
C THR A 4 11.62 15.34 -11.51
N GLY A 5 11.04 16.32 -10.81
CA GLY A 5 10.73 16.24 -9.38
C GLY A 5 9.31 15.76 -9.14
N VAL A 6 9.04 15.26 -7.94
CA VAL A 6 7.67 14.96 -7.51
C VAL A 6 7.02 16.27 -7.06
N SER A 7 5.81 16.57 -7.57
CA SER A 7 5.03 17.72 -7.12
C SER A 7 4.74 17.63 -5.62
N LYS A 8 4.81 18.77 -4.93
CA LYS A 8 4.39 18.90 -3.51
C LYS A 8 2.87 19.05 -3.35
N PHE A 9 2.13 19.06 -4.45
CA PHE A 9 0.67 19.14 -4.44
C PHE A 9 0.05 17.82 -3.98
N ALA A 10 -0.04 17.63 -2.66
CA ALA A 10 -0.69 16.50 -2.01
C ALA A 10 -1.07 16.86 -0.58
N ASN A 11 -2.13 16.24 -0.04
CA ASN A 11 -2.38 16.27 1.40
C ASN A 11 -1.28 15.46 2.11
N MET A 12 -0.41 16.17 2.82
CA MET A 12 0.80 15.59 3.43
C MET A 12 0.48 14.73 4.66
N GLU A 13 -0.58 15.06 5.40
CA GLU A 13 -1.04 14.29 6.55
C GLU A 13 -1.58 12.93 6.10
N LEU A 14 -2.50 12.91 5.14
CA LEU A 14 -3.04 11.67 4.57
C LEU A 14 -1.93 10.80 3.97
N LYS A 15 -1.00 11.43 3.25
CA LYS A 15 0.16 10.75 2.66
C LYS A 15 1.04 10.09 3.74
N HIS A 16 1.23 10.76 4.87
CA HIS A 16 2.01 10.26 6.00
C HIS A 16 1.31 9.06 6.67
N VAL A 17 0.01 9.19 6.98
CA VAL A 17 -0.79 8.12 7.59
C VAL A 17 -0.78 6.87 6.70
N LEU A 18 -1.04 7.02 5.40
CA LEU A 18 -1.01 5.89 4.46
C LEU A 18 0.38 5.27 4.35
N HIS A 19 1.44 6.07 4.45
CA HIS A 19 2.82 5.56 4.44
C HIS A 19 3.12 4.72 5.68
N MET A 20 2.75 5.20 6.87
CA MET A 20 2.90 4.43 8.11
C MET A 20 2.04 3.17 8.10
N ALA A 21 0.82 3.22 7.57
CA ALA A 21 -0.03 2.05 7.39
C ALA A 21 0.62 1.02 6.46
N ALA A 22 1.19 1.46 5.33
CA ALA A 22 1.89 0.57 4.40
C ALA A 22 3.14 -0.07 5.01
N LEU A 23 3.96 0.69 5.75
CA LEU A 23 5.12 0.15 6.45
C LEU A 23 4.74 -0.93 7.48
N ASN A 24 3.72 -0.66 8.29
CA ASN A 24 3.21 -1.63 9.27
C ASN A 24 2.58 -2.85 8.58
N SER A 25 1.85 -2.65 7.49
CA SER A 25 1.23 -3.74 6.74
C SER A 25 2.28 -4.68 6.16
N VAL A 26 3.37 -4.16 5.58
CA VAL A 26 4.46 -5.01 5.08
C VAL A 26 5.13 -5.81 6.20
N ARG A 27 5.15 -5.28 7.43
CA ARG A 27 5.76 -5.96 8.58
C ARG A 27 4.88 -7.06 9.15
N TYR A 28 3.59 -6.81 9.33
CA TYR A 28 2.69 -7.67 10.11
C TYR A 28 1.61 -8.38 9.29
N ASN A 29 1.24 -7.86 8.13
CA ASN A 29 0.26 -8.51 7.25
C ASN A 29 0.97 -9.39 6.22
N GLN A 30 0.74 -10.70 6.30
CA GLN A 30 1.41 -11.68 5.45
C GLN A 30 1.12 -11.46 3.95
N GLU A 31 -0.11 -11.09 3.58
CA GLU A 31 -0.49 -10.83 2.18
C GLU A 31 0.32 -9.64 1.61
N MET A 32 0.43 -8.56 2.37
CA MET A 32 1.19 -7.37 1.97
C MET A 32 2.69 -7.61 1.96
N LYS A 33 3.21 -8.40 2.90
CA LYS A 33 4.61 -8.83 2.94
C LYS A 33 4.98 -9.64 1.70
N LEU A 34 4.16 -10.64 1.34
CA LEU A 34 4.36 -11.46 0.15
C LEU A 34 4.31 -10.62 -1.13
N TYR A 35 3.33 -9.70 -1.21
CA TYR A 35 3.23 -8.77 -2.33
C TYR A 35 4.47 -7.88 -2.46
N PHE A 36 4.94 -7.32 -1.35
CA PHE A 36 6.14 -6.48 -1.31
C PHE A 36 7.38 -7.25 -1.75
N ASN A 37 7.64 -8.42 -1.14
CA ASN A 37 8.82 -9.24 -1.45
C ASN A 37 8.82 -9.69 -2.91
N ARG A 38 7.68 -10.12 -3.45
CA ARG A 38 7.56 -10.49 -4.86
C ARG A 38 7.93 -9.33 -5.78
N LYS A 39 7.37 -8.14 -5.54
CA LYS A 39 7.61 -6.95 -6.37
C LYS A 39 9.05 -6.44 -6.26
N VAL A 40 9.69 -6.58 -5.10
CA VAL A 40 11.12 -6.29 -4.94
C VAL A 40 11.97 -7.32 -5.68
N GLY A 41 11.59 -8.61 -5.63
CA GLY A 41 12.24 -9.69 -6.39
C GLY A 41 12.15 -9.52 -7.91
N GLU A 42 11.11 -8.84 -8.42
CA GLU A 42 10.99 -8.41 -9.82
C GLU A 42 11.93 -7.24 -10.19
N GLY A 43 12.83 -6.81 -9.29
CA GLY A 43 13.79 -5.74 -9.54
C GLY A 43 13.27 -4.31 -9.29
N LYS A 44 12.05 -4.16 -8.74
CA LYS A 44 11.48 -2.83 -8.47
C LYS A 44 12.10 -2.20 -7.21
N SER A 45 12.28 -0.88 -7.24
CA SER A 45 12.79 -0.14 -6.09
C SER A 45 11.82 -0.24 -4.90
N LYS A 46 12.36 -0.42 -3.69
CA LYS A 46 11.57 -0.58 -2.45
C LYS A 46 10.54 0.54 -2.26
N MET A 47 10.90 1.78 -2.57
CA MET A 47 9.99 2.92 -2.46
C MET A 47 8.83 2.85 -3.47
N SER A 48 9.10 2.42 -4.71
CA SER A 48 8.05 2.22 -5.71
C SER A 48 7.10 1.09 -5.31
N VAL A 49 7.65 -0.01 -4.76
CA VAL A 49 6.83 -1.12 -4.25
C VAL A 49 5.98 -0.67 -3.06
N LEU A 50 6.52 0.15 -2.15
CA LEU A 50 5.78 0.69 -1.03
C LEU A 50 4.65 1.62 -1.49
N ASN A 51 4.83 2.36 -2.59
CA ASN A 51 3.74 3.12 -3.23
C ASN A 51 2.63 2.18 -3.73
N ALA A 52 2.99 1.05 -4.32
CA ALA A 52 2.01 0.07 -4.76
C ALA A 52 1.24 -0.56 -3.58
N VAL A 53 1.91 -0.81 -2.44
CA VAL A 53 1.25 -1.26 -1.20
C VAL A 53 0.28 -0.20 -0.69
N ARG A 54 0.68 1.09 -0.64
CA ARG A 54 -0.23 2.19 -0.27
C ARG A 54 -1.49 2.21 -1.14
N ASN A 55 -1.32 2.07 -2.46
CA ASN A 55 -2.44 2.07 -3.38
C ASN A 55 -3.35 0.86 -3.14
N LYS A 56 -2.78 -0.32 -2.86
CA LYS A 56 -3.55 -1.53 -2.56
C LYS A 56 -4.41 -1.37 -1.29
N LEU A 57 -3.83 -0.81 -0.22
CA LEU A 57 -4.56 -0.49 1.01
C LEU A 57 -5.68 0.52 0.75
N LEU A 58 -5.40 1.57 -0.02
CA LEU A 58 -6.41 2.58 -0.37
C LEU A 58 -7.59 1.96 -1.11
N HIS A 59 -7.33 1.10 -2.08
CA HIS A 59 -8.40 0.37 -2.79
C HIS A 59 -9.21 -0.52 -1.85
N GLN A 60 -8.57 -1.22 -0.91
CA GLN A 60 -9.28 -2.04 0.07
C GLN A 60 -10.20 -1.19 0.96
N ILE A 61 -9.70 -0.06 1.48
CA ILE A 61 -10.47 0.87 2.32
C ILE A 61 -11.68 1.40 1.55
N VAL A 62 -11.46 1.91 0.33
CA VAL A 62 -12.53 2.46 -0.51
C VAL A 62 -13.57 1.38 -0.86
N ALA A 63 -13.14 0.14 -1.14
CA ALA A 63 -14.05 -0.97 -1.42
C ALA A 63 -14.92 -1.34 -0.21
N VAL A 64 -14.36 -1.32 1.00
CA VAL A 64 -15.10 -1.55 2.25
C VAL A 64 -16.13 -0.45 2.47
N ILE A 65 -15.71 0.82 2.35
CA ILE A 65 -16.61 1.98 2.51
C ILE A 65 -17.76 1.91 1.50
N LYS A 66 -17.46 1.64 0.23
CA LYS A 66 -18.47 1.57 -0.83
C LYS A 66 -19.46 0.41 -0.62
N ARG A 67 -18.98 -0.74 -0.14
CA ARG A 67 -19.82 -1.92 0.12
C ARG A 67 -20.72 -1.74 1.35
N GLY A 68 -20.29 -0.94 2.32
CA GLY A 68 -21.02 -0.72 3.57
C GLY A 68 -21.01 -1.91 4.53
N THR A 69 -20.20 -2.95 4.26
CA THR A 69 -20.02 -4.08 5.20
C THR A 69 -18.57 -4.17 5.68
N PRO A 70 -18.33 -4.69 6.90
CA PRO A 70 -16.99 -4.77 7.48
C PRO A 70 -15.95 -5.46 6.59
N TYR A 71 -14.67 -5.18 6.84
CA TYR A 71 -13.57 -5.90 6.19
C TYR A 71 -13.57 -7.37 6.64
N GLU A 72 -13.53 -8.28 5.68
CA GLU A 72 -13.49 -9.73 5.93
C GLU A 72 -12.05 -10.24 5.82
N ILE A 73 -11.56 -10.84 6.91
CA ILE A 73 -10.26 -11.51 6.90
C ILE A 73 -10.45 -12.88 6.24
N LYS A 74 -10.07 -12.99 4.96
CA LYS A 74 -10.00 -14.29 4.28
C LYS A 74 -8.75 -15.03 4.75
N LEU A 75 -8.90 -15.76 5.85
CA LEU A 75 -7.95 -16.83 6.18
C LEU A 75 -8.17 -17.92 5.13
N ASN A 76 -7.15 -18.24 4.33
CA ASN A 76 -7.17 -19.43 3.49
C ASN A 76 -7.35 -20.62 4.44
N LYS A 77 -8.58 -21.14 4.55
CA LYS A 77 -8.82 -22.46 5.11
C LYS A 77 -8.38 -23.44 4.02
N ASN A 78 -7.26 -24.12 4.29
CA ASN A 78 -6.93 -25.35 3.58
C ASN A 78 -8.04 -26.38 3.80
#